data_AF-A0A6A5AFS2-F1
#
_entry.id   AF-A0A6A5AFS2-F1
#
_cell.length_a   1.000
_cell.length_b   1.000
_cell.length_c   1.000
_cell.angle_alpha   90.00
_cell.angle_beta   90.00
_cell.angle_gamma   90.00
#
_symmetry.space_group_name_H-M   'P 1'
#
loop_
_entity.id
_entity.type
_entity.pdbx_description
1 polymer ?
#
loop_
_entity_poly.entity_id
_entity_poly.type
_entity_poly.pdbx_seq_one_letter_code
_entity_poly.pdbx_strand_id
1 'polypeptide(L)' 'MAVSASGLQWYINVEAWTPSPDEWNSLLKRLPLDEQQAVMRYRFPKDQKFALCSRLLQRKVVTDTFHVPFASVSIVRSDH' A
#
# COMPACT_ATOMS: atom_id res chain seq x y z
N MET A 1 -30.85 -6.94 1.63
CA MET A 1 -30.53 -5.66 2.29
C MET A 1 -29.14 -5.25 1.84
N ALA A 2 -29.02 -4.16 1.07
CA ALA A 2 -27.71 -3.63 0.71
C ALA A 2 -27.16 -2.90 1.94
N VAL A 3 -26.14 -3.47 2.58
CA VAL A 3 -25.39 -2.76 3.61
C VAL A 3 -24.68 -1.62 2.90
N SER A 4 -25.10 -0.38 3.17
CA SER A 4 -24.38 0.79 2.71
C SER A 4 -23.05 0.80 3.47
N ALA A 5 -21.99 0.33 2.83
CA ALA A 5 -20.65 0.43 3.38
C ALA A 5 -20.33 1.92 3.48
N SER A 6 -20.30 2.46 4.70
CA SER A 6 -19.75 3.79 4.95
C SER A 6 -18.35 3.84 4.33
N GLY A 7 -18.13 4.78 3.40
CA GLY A 7 -16.88 4.85 2.67
C GLY A 7 -15.71 5.05 3.63
N LEU A 8 -14.76 4.12 3.62
CA LEU A 8 -13.49 4.26 4.35
C LEU A 8 -12.66 5.38 3.69
N GLN A 9 -12.39 6.44 4.44
CA GLN A 9 -11.55 7.56 4.01
C GLN A 9 -10.31 7.61 4.90
N TRP A 10 -9.17 7.18 4.37
CA TRP A 10 -7.90 7.21 5.08
C TRP A 10 -6.94 8.19 4.42
N TYR A 11 -6.24 8.95 5.25
CA TYR A 11 -5.22 9.91 4.84
C TYR A 11 -3.93 9.61 5.58
N ILE A 12 -2.81 9.78 4.89
CA ILE A 12 -1.47 9.64 5.47
C ILE A 12 -0.63 10.83 5.06
N ASN A 13 0.01 11.48 6.04
CA ASN A 13 1.00 12.52 5.76
C ASN A 13 2.35 11.86 5.42
N VAL A 14 2.52 11.50 4.14
CA VAL A 14 3.74 10.83 3.65
C VAL A 14 4.96 11.75 3.76
N GLU A 15 4.79 13.06 3.65
CA GLU A 15 5.91 14.01 3.70
C GLU A 15 6.53 14.08 5.10
N ALA A 16 5.70 14.10 6.14
CA ALA A 16 6.16 14.12 7.53
C ALA A 16 6.78 12.78 8.00
N TRP A 17 6.47 11.67 7.34
CA TRP A 17 7.01 10.36 7.70
C TRP A 17 8.50 10.24 7.31
N THR A 18 9.38 10.02 8.28
CA THR A 18 10.84 9.93 8.07
C THR A 18 11.34 8.54 8.49
N PRO A 19 11.12 7.49 7.67
CA PRO A 19 11.44 6.14 8.09
C PRO A 19 12.94 5.93 8.25
N SER A 20 13.30 5.11 9.24
CA SER A 20 14.64 4.53 9.29
C SER A 20 14.84 3.54 8.12
N PRO A 21 16.08 3.24 7.70
CA PRO A 21 16.34 2.23 6.67
C PRO A 21 15.72 0.86 7.00
N ASP A 22 15.74 0.47 8.28
CA ASP A 22 15.18 -0.81 8.72
C ASP A 22 13.65 -0.83 8.67
N GLU A 23 13.01 0.27 9.08
CA GLU A 23 11.55 0.45 8.96
C GLU A 23 11.13 0.42 7.49
N TRP A 24 11.84 1.15 6.63
CA TRP A 24 11.61 1.16 5.19
C TRP A 24 11.68 -0.25 4.60
N ASN A 25 12.79 -0.96 4.86
CA ASN A 25 13.01 -2.31 4.34
C ASN A 25 11.96 -3.29 4.88
N SER A 26 11.58 -3.17 6.15
CA SER A 26 10.57 -4.01 6.78
C SER A 26 9.19 -3.81 6.15
N LEU A 27 8.81 -2.57 5.87
CA LEU A 27 7.54 -2.23 5.22
C LEU A 27 7.53 -2.64 3.74
N LEU A 28 8.62 -2.39 3.02
CA LEU A 28 8.75 -2.78 1.62
C LEU A 28 8.61 -4.31 1.45
N LYS A 29 9.26 -5.09 2.31
CA LYS A 29 9.18 -6.56 2.31
C LYS A 29 7.79 -7.13 2.60
N ARG A 30 6.83 -6.33 3.07
CA ARG A 30 5.44 -6.76 3.22
C ARG A 30 4.73 -6.88 1.86
N LEU A 31 5.23 -6.19 0.84
CA LEU A 31 4.66 -6.25 -0.50
C LEU A 31 5.21 -7.46 -1.28
N PRO A 32 4.45 -8.03 -2.23
CA PRO A 32 4.97 -8.94 -3.24
C PRO A 32 6.14 -8.34 -4.04
N LEU A 33 6.99 -9.19 -4.61
CA LEU A 33 8.24 -8.76 -5.27
C LEU A 33 8.00 -7.80 -6.44
N ASP A 34 6.96 -8.02 -7.23
CA ASP A 34 6.56 -7.15 -8.35
C ASP A 34 6.14 -5.76 -7.87
N GLU A 35 5.37 -5.68 -6.77
CA GLU A 35 5.00 -4.42 -6.13
C GLU A 35 6.23 -3.71 -5.54
N GLN A 36 7.16 -4.45 -4.91
CA GLN A 36 8.42 -3.90 -4.42
C GLN A 36 9.22 -3.26 -5.56
N GLN A 37 9.37 -3.97 -6.69
CA GLN A 37 10.05 -3.45 -7.87
C GLN A 37 9.37 -2.20 -8.43
N ALA A 38 8.03 -2.19 -8.47
CA ALA A 38 7.26 -1.04 -8.92
C ALA A 38 7.49 0.20 -8.03
N VAL A 39 7.54 0.02 -6.70
CA VAL A 39 7.90 1.09 -5.75
C VAL A 39 9.33 1.56 -5.99
N MET A 40 10.29 0.65 -6.15
CA MET A 40 11.70 0.99 -6.30
C MET A 40 12.05 1.60 -7.67
N ARG A 41 11.16 1.49 -8.67
CA ARG A 41 11.37 2.08 -10.00
C ARG A 41 11.35 3.61 -9.99
N TYR A 42 10.70 4.23 -9.01
CA TYR A 42 10.62 5.69 -8.94
C TYR A 42 11.99 6.29 -8.68
N ARG A 43 12.32 7.37 -9.42
CA ARG A 43 13.62 8.04 -9.33
C ARG A 43 13.82 8.76 -8.01
N PHE A 44 12.78 9.43 -7.50
CA PHE A 44 12.89 10.26 -6.30
C PHE A 44 12.39 9.50 -5.06
N PRO A 45 13.11 9.56 -3.92
CA PRO A 45 12.70 8.91 -2.68
C PRO A 45 11.31 9.33 -2.19
N LYS A 46 10.91 10.59 -2.44
CA LYS A 46 9.55 11.08 -2.15
C LYS A 46 8.49 10.23 -2.86
N ASP A 47 8.68 9.98 -4.16
CA ASP A 47 7.72 9.21 -4.95
C ASP A 47 7.70 7.74 -4.55
N GLN A 48 8.86 7.17 -4.20
CA GLN A 48 8.95 5.83 -3.63
C GLN A 48 8.14 5.73 -2.34
N LYS A 49 8.24 6.71 -1.43
CA LYS A 49 7.44 6.75 -0.20
C LYS A 49 5.94 6.82 -0.49
N PHE A 50 5.52 7.68 -1.42
CA PHE A 50 4.11 7.75 -1.82
C PHE A 50 3.61 6.42 -2.39
N ALA A 51 4.40 5.77 -3.24
CA ALA A 51 4.07 4.48 -3.81
C ALA A 51 3.93 3.40 -2.72
N LEU A 52 4.90 3.29 -1.81
CA LEU A 52 4.87 2.32 -0.71
C LEU A 52 3.66 2.53 0.19
N CYS A 53 3.43 3.76 0.67
CA CYS A 53 2.29 4.09 1.51
C CYS A 53 0.95 3.77 0.82
N SER A 54 0.81 4.12 -0.46
CA SER A 54 -0.41 3.84 -1.23
C SER A 54 -0.70 2.33 -1.33
N ARG A 55 0.32 1.51 -1.64
CA ARG A 55 0.15 0.05 -1.73
C ARG A 55 -0.22 -0.59 -0.40
N LEU A 56 0.47 -0.19 0.68
CA LEU A 56 0.16 -0.67 2.03
C LEU A 56 -1.26 -0.28 2.44
N LEU A 57 -1.69 0.95 2.16
CA LEU A 57 -3.03 1.45 2.48
C LEU A 57 -4.12 0.66 1.75
N GLN A 58 -3.97 0.48 0.43
CA GLN A 58 -4.90 -0.31 -0.38
C GLN A 58 -5.03 -1.75 0.15
N ARG A 59 -3.90 -2.41 0.42
CA ARG A 59 -3.88 -3.78 0.96
C ARG A 59 -4.50 -3.86 2.37
N LYS A 60 -4.27 -2.85 3.22
CA LYS A 60 -4.88 -2.74 4.54
C LYS A 60 -6.40 -2.60 4.45
N VAL A 61 -6.90 -1.73 3.56
CA VAL A 61 -8.36 -1.58 3.33
C VAL A 61 -8.97 -2.90 2.88
N VAL A 62 -8.35 -3.60 1.93
CA VAL A 62 -8.86 -4.90 1.44
C VAL A 62 -8.85 -5.95 2.56
N THR A 63 -7.74 -6.05 3.30
CA THR A 63 -7.60 -6.97 4.43
C THR A 63 -8.68 -6.74 5.48
N ASP A 64 -8.89 -5.48 5.87
CA ASP A 64 -9.86 -5.12 6.91
C ASP A 64 -11.31 -5.28 6.45
N THR A 65 -11.60 -4.98 5.18
CA THR A 65 -12.97 -5.03 4.63
C THR A 65 -13.40 -6.47 4.35
N PHE A 66 -12.51 -7.27 3.74
CA PHE A 66 -12.83 -8.63 3.28
C PHE A 66 -12.33 -9.73 4.23
N HIS A 67 -11.66 -9.37 5.32
CA HIS A 67 -11.14 -10.31 6.32
C HIS A 67 -10.22 -11.39 5.73
N VAL A 68 -9.42 -11.02 4.72
CA VAL A 68 -8.46 -11.91 4.05
C VAL A 68 -7.04 -11.63 4.52
N PRO A 69 -6.13 -12.63 4.54
CA PRO A 69 -4.72 -12.40 4.88
C PRO A 69 -4.08 -11.33 3.99
N PHE A 70 -3.24 -10.46 4.58
CA PHE A 70 -2.53 -9.41 3.84
C PHE A 70 -1.77 -9.99 2.63
N ALA A 71 -1.07 -11.12 2.82
CA ALA A 71 -0.27 -11.75 1.77
C ALA A 71 -1.11 -12.34 0.62
N SER A 72 -2.41 -12.63 0.81
CA SER A 72 -3.27 -13.18 -0.25
C SER A 72 -3.96 -12.10 -1.08
N VAL A 73 -3.85 -10.83 -0.69
CA VAL A 73 -4.40 -9.73 -1.48
C VAL A 73 -3.66 -9.62 -2.81
N SER A 74 -4.39 -9.67 -3.92
CA SER A 74 -3.88 -9.45 -5.27
C SER A 74 -4.62 -8.28 -5.90
N ILE A 75 -3.90 -7.23 -6.28
CA ILE A 75 -4.47 -6.01 -6.89
C ILE A 75 -3.88 -5.87 -8.28
N VAL A 76 -4.70 -6.16 -9.30
CA VAL A 76 -4.32 -6.00 -10.71
C VAL A 76 -4.86 -4.68 -11.25
N ARG A 77 -4.11 -4.05 -12.15
CA ARG A 77 -4.60 -2.88 -12.90
C ARG A 77 -5.33 -3.41 -14.13
N SER A 78 -6.53 -2.89 -14.40
CA SER A 78 -7.21 -3.14 -15.66
C SER A 78 -6.48 -2.46 -16.81
N ASP A 79 -6.52 -3.06 -17.99
CA ASP A 79 -6.13 -2.39 -19.22
C ASP A 79 -7.09 -1.22 -19.49
N HIS A 80 -6.53 -0.09 -19.92
CA HIS A 80 -7.25 1.12 -20.31
C HIS A 80 -6.94 1.45 -21.76
#